data_AF-A0A6M0AZ23-F1
#
_entry.id   AF-A0A6M0AZ23-F1
#
_cell.length_a   1.000
_cell.length_b   1.000
_cell.length_c   1.000
_cell.angle_alpha   90.00
_cell.angle_beta   90.00
_cell.angle_gamma   90.00
#
_symmetry.space_group_name_H-M   'P 1'
#
loop_
_entity.id
_entity.type
_entity.pdbx_description
1 polymer ?
#
loop_
_entity_poly.entity_id
_entity_poly.type
_entity_poly.pdbx_seq_one_letter_code
_entity_poly.pdbx_strand_id
1 'polypeptide(L)'
;MKSQIRDLKQLYETEYDQWLTETVKLLKNRQLEELDYDNLIEELEALGRSERNAVKSLLLQIIIHLLLYQFWEAERGRNANHWAGEIITFRVQLEDKLTTNLRNYLADELPKIYQNALLIVQNKTQLKSLPEQCPYSFGQLLDKDWFPN
;
A
#
# COMPACT_ATOMS: atom_id res chain seq x y z
N MET A 1 25.61 -33.50 9.17
CA MET A 1 24.42 -32.64 9.28
C MET A 1 24.59 -31.19 8.79
N LYS A 2 25.64 -30.83 8.01
CA LYS A 2 25.80 -29.46 7.43
C LYS A 2 25.31 -29.32 5.98
N SER A 3 24.75 -30.38 5.40
CA SER A 3 24.45 -30.46 3.95
C SER A 3 23.14 -29.77 3.56
N GLN A 4 22.18 -29.66 4.48
CA GLN A 4 20.80 -29.31 4.14
C GLN A 4 20.53 -27.80 4.18
N ILE A 5 21.15 -27.07 5.12
CA ILE A 5 21.01 -25.60 5.23
C ILE A 5 21.67 -24.88 4.03
N ARG A 6 22.80 -25.40 3.53
CA ARG A 6 23.44 -24.83 2.33
C ARG A 6 22.60 -25.01 1.07
N ASP A 7 21.79 -26.06 1.02
CA ASP A 7 20.90 -26.36 -0.09
C ASP A 7 19.74 -25.35 -0.14
N LEU A 8 19.13 -25.03 1.00
CA LEU A 8 18.07 -24.00 1.08
C LEU A 8 18.57 -22.61 0.66
N LYS A 9 19.71 -22.15 1.17
CA LYS A 9 20.24 -20.84 0.79
C LYS A 9 20.46 -20.72 -0.73
N GLN A 10 20.90 -21.81 -1.36
CA GLN A 10 21.05 -21.85 -2.81
C GLN A 10 19.69 -21.84 -3.53
N LEU A 11 18.71 -22.63 -3.05
CA LEU A 11 17.36 -22.62 -3.60
C LEU A 11 16.73 -21.23 -3.53
N TYR A 12 16.99 -20.44 -2.49
CA TYR A 12 16.48 -19.07 -2.39
C TYR A 12 16.95 -18.21 -3.59
N GLU A 13 18.22 -18.34 -3.97
CA GLU A 13 18.80 -17.55 -5.06
C GLU A 13 18.41 -18.05 -6.45
N THR A 14 18.22 -19.38 -6.62
CA THR A 14 18.05 -19.99 -7.96
C THR A 14 16.64 -20.49 -8.25
N GLU A 15 15.92 -20.97 -7.23
CA GLU A 15 14.62 -21.63 -7.34
C GLU A 15 13.69 -21.22 -6.18
N TYR A 16 13.36 -19.92 -6.11
CA TYR A 16 12.60 -19.32 -5.00
C TYR A 16 11.32 -20.07 -4.62
N ASP A 17 10.52 -20.52 -5.61
CA ASP A 17 9.29 -21.28 -5.35
C ASP A 17 9.56 -22.61 -4.62
N GLN A 18 10.67 -23.27 -4.96
CA GLN A 18 11.08 -24.50 -4.28
C GLN A 18 11.60 -24.20 -2.87
N TRP A 19 12.39 -23.13 -2.70
CA TRP A 19 12.82 -22.68 -1.38
C TRP A 19 11.64 -22.40 -0.46
N LEU A 20 10.62 -21.67 -0.95
CA LEU A 20 9.42 -21.36 -0.19
C LEU A 20 8.66 -22.63 0.20
N THR A 21 8.49 -23.55 -0.75
CA THR A 21 7.80 -24.83 -0.53
C THR A 21 8.48 -25.69 0.54
N GLU A 22 9.81 -25.86 0.45
CA GLU A 22 10.56 -26.63 1.44
C GLU A 22 10.62 -25.92 2.80
N THR A 23 10.76 -24.59 2.82
CA THR A 23 10.71 -23.79 4.07
C THR A 23 9.38 -23.99 4.81
N VAL A 24 8.25 -23.94 4.08
CA VAL A 24 6.92 -24.19 4.66
C VAL A 24 6.79 -25.62 5.19
N LYS A 25 7.34 -26.61 4.49
CA LYS A 25 7.34 -28.02 4.90
C LYS A 25 8.12 -28.23 6.20
N LEU A 26 9.32 -27.65 6.31
CA LEU A 26 10.13 -27.69 7.53
C LEU A 26 9.40 -27.05 8.72
N LEU A 27 8.77 -25.88 8.52
CA LEU A 27 7.95 -25.22 9.55
C LEU A 27 6.79 -26.11 10.01
N LYS A 28 6.04 -26.72 9.08
CA LYS A 28 4.91 -27.61 9.42
C LYS A 28 5.35 -28.83 10.22
N ASN A 29 6.53 -29.38 9.92
CA ASN A 29 7.10 -30.53 10.61
C ASN A 29 7.87 -30.16 11.89
N ARG A 30 7.97 -28.87 12.23
CA ARG A 30 8.75 -28.34 13.36
C ARG A 30 10.24 -28.69 13.28
N GLN A 31 10.78 -28.86 12.08
CA GLN A 31 12.21 -29.11 11.82
C GLN A 31 12.97 -27.78 11.79
N LEU A 32 13.02 -27.11 12.95
CA LEU A 32 13.47 -25.73 13.06
C LEU A 32 14.99 -25.58 12.88
N GLU A 33 15.75 -26.65 13.09
CA GLU A 33 17.21 -26.66 12.94
C GLU A 33 17.66 -26.61 11.48
N GLU A 34 16.76 -26.94 10.55
CA GLU A 34 17.04 -27.00 9.11
C GLU A 34 16.66 -25.70 8.38
N LEU A 35 16.01 -24.75 9.07
CA LEU A 35 15.53 -23.51 8.46
C LEU A 35 16.65 -22.57 8.06
N ASP A 36 16.44 -21.93 6.92
CA ASP A 36 17.23 -20.79 6.48
C ASP A 36 16.68 -19.50 7.11
N TYR A 37 17.09 -19.25 8.36
CA TYR A 37 16.56 -18.14 9.15
C TYR A 37 16.81 -16.76 8.53
N ASP A 38 17.97 -16.55 7.92
CA ASP A 38 18.35 -15.23 7.40
C ASP A 38 17.38 -14.79 6.29
N ASN A 39 17.18 -15.66 5.29
CA ASN A 39 16.26 -15.39 4.19
C ASN A 39 14.80 -15.41 4.66
N LEU A 40 14.41 -16.30 5.59
CA LEU A 40 13.05 -16.31 6.12
C LEU A 40 12.70 -15.02 6.89
N ILE A 41 13.63 -14.50 7.70
CA ILE A 41 13.44 -13.22 8.40
C ILE A 41 13.30 -12.09 7.38
N GLU A 42 14.19 -12.03 6.39
CA GLU A 42 14.14 -11.00 5.34
C GLU A 42 12.79 -11.00 4.61
N GLU A 43 12.28 -12.17 4.23
CA GLU A 43 11.00 -12.33 3.55
C GLU A 43 9.82 -11.88 4.43
N LEU A 44 9.81 -12.25 5.71
CA LEU A 44 8.76 -11.83 6.64
C LEU A 44 8.77 -10.31 6.87
N GLU A 45 9.95 -9.71 6.98
CA GLU A 45 10.06 -8.26 7.08
C GLU A 45 9.67 -7.56 5.77
N ALA A 46 10.06 -8.12 4.63
CA ALA A 46 9.70 -7.62 3.31
C ALA A 46 8.18 -7.66 3.10
N LEU A 47 7.51 -8.74 3.52
CA LEU A 47 6.06 -8.86 3.52
C LEU A 47 5.41 -7.76 4.39
N GLY A 48 5.93 -7.52 5.59
CA GLY A 48 5.42 -6.43 6.44
C GLY A 48 5.59 -5.04 5.79
N ARG A 49 6.72 -4.80 5.11
CA ARG A 49 6.97 -3.55 4.37
C ARG A 49 6.05 -3.42 3.15
N SER A 50 5.82 -4.50 2.40
CA SER A 50 5.01 -4.49 1.18
C SER A 50 3.54 -4.21 1.49
N GLU A 51 2.98 -4.82 2.54
CA GLU A 51 1.60 -4.55 2.99
C GLU A 51 1.39 -3.08 3.38
N ARG A 52 2.33 -2.51 4.16
CA ARG A 52 2.31 -1.07 4.51
C ARG A 52 2.39 -0.17 3.28
N ASN A 53 3.29 -0.50 2.35
CA ASN A 53 3.45 0.26 1.12
C ASN A 53 2.19 0.18 0.23
N ALA A 54 1.53 -0.98 0.17
CA ALA A 54 0.32 -1.19 -0.60
C ALA A 54 -0.82 -0.30 -0.10
N VAL A 55 -1.13 -0.32 1.20
CA VAL A 55 -2.19 0.52 1.77
C VAL A 55 -1.87 2.00 1.66
N LYS A 56 -0.59 2.38 1.82
CA LYS A 56 -0.11 3.75 1.64
C LYS A 56 -0.29 4.26 0.23
N SER A 57 0.03 3.42 -0.77
CA SER A 57 -0.14 3.74 -2.19
C SER A 57 -1.62 3.94 -2.54
N LEU A 58 -2.50 3.09 -2.02
CA LEU A 58 -3.94 3.21 -2.23
C LEU A 58 -4.49 4.51 -1.62
N LEU A 59 -4.12 4.84 -0.38
CA LEU A 59 -4.54 6.09 0.25
C LEU A 59 -4.01 7.33 -0.50
N LEU A 60 -2.76 7.26 -0.98
CA LEU A 60 -2.18 8.29 -1.84
C LEU A 60 -3.03 8.52 -3.10
N GLN A 61 -3.43 7.45 -3.79
CA GLN A 61 -4.26 7.55 -4.99
C GLN A 61 -5.66 8.10 -4.69
N ILE A 62 -6.29 7.71 -3.57
CA ILE A 62 -7.57 8.27 -3.13
C ILE A 62 -7.45 9.78 -2.97
N ILE A 63 -6.43 10.26 -2.25
CA ILE A 63 -6.23 11.70 -2.00
C ILE A 63 -5.96 12.45 -3.31
N ILE A 64 -5.12 11.91 -4.19
CA ILE A 64 -4.85 12.52 -5.51
C ILE A 64 -6.17 12.72 -6.26
N HIS A 65 -6.98 11.68 -6.39
CA HIS A 65 -8.21 11.77 -7.16
C HIS A 65 -9.27 12.65 -6.49
N LEU A 66 -9.34 12.68 -5.16
CA LEU A 66 -10.21 13.62 -4.44
C LEU A 66 -9.81 15.08 -4.69
N LEU A 67 -8.51 15.38 -4.68
CA LEU A 67 -8.01 16.73 -4.99
C LEU A 67 -8.31 17.11 -6.45
N LEU A 68 -8.10 16.20 -7.40
CA LEU A 68 -8.46 16.44 -8.81
C LEU A 68 -9.96 16.68 -8.96
N TYR A 69 -10.77 15.84 -8.31
CA TYR A 69 -12.23 15.89 -8.36
C TYR A 69 -12.78 17.20 -7.80
N GLN A 70 -12.25 17.66 -6.67
CA GLN A 70 -12.74 18.85 -5.98
C GLN A 70 -12.20 20.15 -6.56
N PHE A 71 -10.93 20.20 -6.96
CA PHE A 71 -10.24 21.47 -7.25
C PHE A 71 -9.92 21.68 -8.73
N TRP A 72 -9.91 20.63 -9.57
CA TRP A 72 -9.59 20.81 -11.00
C TRP A 72 -10.84 21.09 -11.85
N GLU A 73 -11.51 22.21 -11.55
CA GLU A 73 -12.78 22.60 -12.17
C GLU A 73 -12.75 22.58 -13.71
N ALA A 74 -11.65 23.04 -14.30
CA ALA A 74 -11.49 23.10 -15.76
C ALA A 74 -11.60 21.74 -16.46
N GLU A 75 -11.19 20.66 -15.79
CA GLU A 75 -11.23 19.29 -16.33
C GLU A 75 -12.37 18.45 -15.73
N ARG A 76 -13.07 18.96 -14.70
CA ARG A 76 -14.14 18.25 -13.99
C ARG A 76 -15.25 17.77 -14.93
N GLY A 77 -15.68 18.60 -15.88
CA GLY A 77 -16.76 18.27 -16.81
C GLY A 77 -16.51 17.03 -17.67
N ARG A 78 -15.25 16.69 -17.95
CA ARG A 78 -14.88 15.51 -18.75
C ARG A 78 -14.46 14.31 -17.90
N ASN A 79 -13.87 14.56 -16.73
CA ASN A 79 -13.15 13.53 -15.98
C ASN A 79 -13.80 13.16 -14.64
N ALA A 80 -14.82 13.89 -14.15
CA ALA A 80 -15.40 13.66 -12.82
C ALA A 80 -15.87 12.22 -12.60
N ASN A 81 -16.55 11.61 -13.57
CA ASN A 81 -17.01 10.23 -13.45
C ASN A 81 -15.85 9.22 -13.41
N HIS A 82 -14.79 9.46 -14.18
CA HIS A 82 -13.60 8.63 -14.15
C HIS A 82 -12.90 8.72 -12.79
N TRP A 83 -12.66 9.94 -12.29
CA TRP A 83 -12.03 10.12 -10.98
C TRP A 83 -12.89 9.56 -9.84
N ALA A 84 -14.21 9.70 -9.91
CA ALA A 84 -15.11 9.08 -8.94
C ALA A 84 -15.00 7.55 -8.95
N GLY A 85 -14.95 6.94 -10.15
CA GLY A 85 -14.73 5.50 -10.30
C GLY A 85 -13.39 5.02 -9.72
N GLU A 86 -12.31 5.77 -9.95
CA GLU A 86 -11.00 5.49 -9.38
C GLU A 86 -11.01 5.60 -7.84
N ILE A 87 -11.63 6.66 -7.28
CA ILE A 87 -11.77 6.83 -5.82
C ILE A 87 -12.47 5.63 -5.19
N ILE A 88 -13.61 5.19 -5.75
CA ILE A 88 -14.32 4.00 -5.26
C ILE A 88 -13.44 2.76 -5.37
N THR A 89 -12.78 2.56 -6.51
CA THR A 89 -11.93 1.40 -6.76
C THR A 89 -10.81 1.30 -5.72
N PHE A 90 -10.10 2.40 -5.46
CA PHE A 90 -9.03 2.40 -4.47
C PHE A 90 -9.55 2.25 -3.05
N ARG A 91 -10.72 2.80 -2.70
CA ARG A 91 -11.36 2.58 -1.39
C ARG A 91 -11.74 1.13 -1.16
N VAL A 92 -12.30 0.45 -2.18
CA VAL A 92 -12.61 -0.99 -2.11
C VAL A 92 -11.33 -1.80 -1.90
N GLN A 93 -10.30 -1.58 -2.73
CA GLN A 93 -9.02 -2.27 -2.58
C GLN A 93 -8.34 -1.99 -1.24
N LEU A 94 -8.49 -0.77 -0.71
CA LEU A 94 -7.92 -0.39 0.57
C LEU A 94 -8.64 -1.12 1.70
N GLU A 95 -9.96 -1.16 1.70
CA GLU A 95 -10.75 -1.86 2.71
C GLU A 95 -10.39 -3.35 2.78
N ASP A 96 -10.23 -4.02 1.64
CA ASP A 96 -9.85 -5.44 1.57
C ASP A 96 -8.50 -5.74 2.25
N LYS A 97 -7.63 -4.73 2.35
CA LYS A 97 -6.29 -4.82 2.97
C LYS A 97 -6.23 -4.24 4.38
N LEU A 98 -7.27 -3.53 4.85
CA LEU A 98 -7.15 -2.67 6.02
C LEU A 98 -7.38 -3.43 7.33
N THR A 99 -6.28 -3.93 7.91
CA THR A 99 -6.29 -4.43 9.29
C THR A 99 -6.23 -3.28 10.30
N THR A 100 -6.50 -3.54 11.59
CA THR A 100 -6.42 -2.51 12.66
C THR A 100 -5.04 -1.85 12.72
N ASN A 101 -3.97 -2.62 12.62
CA ASN A 101 -2.60 -2.09 12.65
C ASN A 101 -2.28 -1.24 11.42
N LEU A 102 -2.72 -1.65 10.23
CA LEU A 102 -2.52 -0.88 9.01
C LEU A 102 -3.35 0.41 9.00
N ARG A 103 -4.55 0.39 9.60
CA ARG A 103 -5.37 1.58 9.81
C ARG A 103 -4.65 2.63 10.67
N ASN A 104 -4.08 2.21 11.80
CA ASN A 104 -3.33 3.11 12.68
C ASN A 104 -2.09 3.66 11.97
N TYR A 105 -1.33 2.79 11.28
CA TYR A 105 -0.20 3.20 10.47
C TYR A 105 -0.55 4.27 9.42
N LEU A 106 -1.67 4.11 8.71
CA LEU A 106 -2.12 5.11 7.74
C LEU A 106 -2.54 6.43 8.38
N ALA A 107 -3.20 6.37 9.55
CA ALA A 107 -3.58 7.57 10.28
C ALA A 107 -2.33 8.39 10.69
N ASP A 108 -1.28 7.72 11.17
CA ASP A 108 -0.01 8.34 11.54
C ASP A 108 0.73 8.91 10.33
N GLU A 109 0.73 8.20 9.20
CA GLU A 109 1.40 8.62 7.96
C GLU A 109 0.60 9.62 7.10
N LEU A 110 -0.67 9.86 7.42
CA LEU A 110 -1.58 10.69 6.62
C LEU A 110 -1.00 12.06 6.25
N PRO A 111 -0.35 12.82 7.16
CA PRO A 111 0.24 14.11 6.79
C PRO A 111 1.28 13.99 5.66
N LYS A 112 2.14 12.98 5.71
CA LYS A 112 3.17 12.74 4.69
C LYS A 112 2.56 12.27 3.38
N ILE A 113 1.56 11.38 3.44
CA ILE A 113 0.84 10.89 2.26
C ILE A 113 0.16 12.07 1.56
N TYR A 114 -0.48 12.95 2.31
CA TYR A 114 -1.13 14.14 1.78
C TYR A 114 -0.13 15.08 1.08
N GLN A 115 1.01 15.39 1.69
CA GLN A 115 2.01 16.26 1.07
C GLN A 115 2.51 15.70 -0.28
N ASN A 116 2.70 14.38 -0.36
CA ASN A 116 3.05 13.74 -1.63
C ASN A 116 1.91 13.84 -2.67
N ALA A 117 0.67 13.61 -2.24
CA ALA A 117 -0.50 13.75 -3.12
C ALA A 117 -0.62 15.18 -3.66
N LEU A 118 -0.47 16.17 -2.77
CA LEU A 118 -0.50 17.59 -3.09
C LEU A 118 0.57 17.94 -4.13
N LEU A 119 1.82 17.51 -3.92
CA LEU A 119 2.92 17.72 -4.87
C LEU A 119 2.60 17.13 -6.25
N ILE A 120 2.06 15.90 -6.30
CA ILE A 120 1.68 15.24 -7.56
C ILE A 120 0.59 16.04 -8.28
N VAL A 121 -0.46 16.45 -7.56
CA VAL A 121 -1.58 17.21 -8.13
C VAL A 121 -1.13 18.60 -8.58
N GLN A 122 -0.30 19.30 -7.80
CA GLN A 122 0.27 20.60 -8.19
C GLN A 122 1.05 20.50 -9.49
N ASN A 123 1.94 19.50 -9.63
CA ASN A 123 2.70 19.32 -10.86
C ASN A 123 1.82 18.92 -12.06
N LYS A 124 0.79 18.10 -11.83
CA LYS A 124 -0.13 17.65 -12.89
C LYS A 124 -1.05 18.77 -13.39
N THR A 125 -1.55 19.61 -12.48
CA THR A 125 -2.63 20.56 -12.76
C THR A 125 -2.15 22.00 -12.90
N GLN A 126 -0.97 22.33 -12.37
CA GLN A 126 -0.44 23.70 -12.24
C GLN A 126 -1.35 24.63 -11.41
N LEU A 127 -2.28 24.08 -10.61
CA LEU A 127 -3.14 24.85 -9.72
C LEU A 127 -2.32 25.45 -8.57
N LYS A 128 -2.55 26.73 -8.30
CA LYS A 128 -1.87 27.47 -7.21
C LYS A 128 -2.67 27.53 -5.91
N SER A 129 -3.97 27.21 -5.97
CA SER A 129 -4.92 27.35 -4.85
C SER A 129 -5.36 25.99 -4.31
N LEU A 130 -4.40 25.11 -4.01
CA LEU A 130 -4.69 23.84 -3.34
C LEU A 130 -4.42 23.96 -1.83
N PRO A 131 -5.20 23.30 -0.96
CA PRO A 131 -5.01 23.39 0.48
C PRO A 131 -3.63 22.88 0.92
N GLU A 132 -2.91 23.62 1.77
CA GLU A 132 -1.61 23.17 2.28
C GLU A 132 -1.74 22.01 3.29
N GLN A 133 -2.89 21.91 3.96
CA GLN A 133 -3.24 20.83 4.89
C GLN A 133 -4.36 19.98 4.30
N CYS A 134 -4.40 18.70 4.67
CA CYS A 134 -5.43 17.77 4.20
C CYS A 134 -6.83 18.28 4.57
N PRO A 135 -7.69 18.60 3.59
CA PRO A 135 -9.05 19.08 3.86
C PRO A 135 -10.00 17.94 4.25
N TYR A 136 -9.52 16.69 4.20
CA TYR A 136 -10.30 15.49 4.44
C TYR A 136 -9.92 14.87 5.77
N SER A 137 -10.92 14.53 6.57
CA SER A 137 -10.71 13.65 7.72
C SER A 137 -10.35 12.23 7.27
N PHE A 138 -9.65 11.49 8.12
CA PHE A 138 -9.32 10.09 7.81
C PHE A 138 -10.57 9.22 7.60
N GLY A 139 -11.67 9.50 8.29
CA GLY A 139 -12.95 8.83 8.07
C GLY A 139 -13.49 9.05 6.65
N GLN A 140 -13.49 10.29 6.17
CA GLN A 140 -13.94 10.65 4.81
C GLN A 140 -13.09 10.00 3.72
N LEU A 141 -11.77 9.85 3.95
CA LEU A 141 -10.89 9.18 2.99
C LEU A 141 -11.27 7.71 2.77
N LEU A 142 -11.77 7.05 3.82
CA LEU A 142 -12.15 5.64 3.81
C LEU A 142 -13.63 5.39 3.49
N ASP A 143 -14.48 6.40 3.65
CA ASP A 143 -15.92 6.29 3.43
C ASP A 143 -16.25 6.18 1.94
N LYS A 144 -16.79 5.03 1.53
CA LYS A 144 -17.13 4.73 0.14
C LYS A 144 -18.24 5.63 -0.42
N ASP A 145 -19.14 6.10 0.43
CA ASP A 145 -20.31 6.88 0.01
C ASP A 145 -20.03 8.39 0.04
N TRP A 146 -18.88 8.80 0.58
CA TRP A 146 -18.53 10.20 0.74
C TRP A 146 -17.73 10.76 -0.44
N PHE A 147 -18.17 11.91 -0.96
CA PHE A 147 -17.44 12.76 -1.90
C PHE A 147 -17.51 14.23 -1.45
N PRO A 148 -16.48 15.03 -1.73
CA PRO A 148 -16.55 16.47 -1.52
C PRO A 148 -17.51 17.10 -2.53
N ASN A 149 -18.32 18.06 -2.05
CA ASN A 149 -19.23 18.85 -2.89
C ASN A 149 -18.47 19.70 -3.92
#